data_AF-A0A920B732-F1
#
_entry.id   AF-A0A920B732-F1
#
_cell.length_a   1.000
_cell.length_b   1.000
_cell.length_c   1.000
_cell.angle_alpha   90.00
_cell.angle_beta   90.00
_cell.angle_gamma   90.00
#
_symmetry.space_group_name_H-M   'P 1'
#
loop_
_entity.id
_entity.type
_entity.pdbx_description
1 polymer ?
#
loop_
_entity_poly.entity_id
_entity_poly.type
_entity_poly.pdbx_seq_one_letter_code
_entity_poly.pdbx_strand_id
1 'polypeptide(L)'
;MEKIIFPLTVLFLCILALPDATPLVGALCFGNFVKESGVVERLSETLQNALINIVTIFLGLAVGSKLAADKFLVPETLGIIF
;
A
#
# COMPACT_ATOMS: atom_id res chain seq x y z
N MET A 1 15.81 -17.49 7.01
CA MET A 1 14.62 -18.24 6.54
C MET A 1 13.34 -17.76 7.19
N GLU A 2 13.28 -17.63 8.52
CA GLU A 2 12.08 -17.16 9.25
C GLU A 2 11.46 -15.88 8.66
N LYS A 3 12.28 -14.86 8.38
CA LYS A 3 11.82 -13.58 7.80
C LYS A 3 11.20 -13.70 6.39
N ILE A 4 11.57 -14.71 5.60
CA ILE A 4 11.01 -14.95 4.26
C ILE A 4 9.67 -15.69 4.37
N ILE A 5 9.58 -16.62 5.32
CA ILE A 5 8.40 -17.47 5.52
C ILE A 5 7.28 -16.68 6.22
N PHE A 6 7.63 -15.77 7.14
CA PHE A 6 6.68 -14.94 7.87
C PHE A 6 5.63 -14.25 7.00
N PRO A 7 5.98 -13.44 5.96
CA PRO A 7 4.99 -12.78 5.12
C PRO A 7 4.10 -13.76 4.34
N LEU A 8 4.62 -14.94 3.95
CA LEU A 8 3.83 -15.98 3.28
C LEU A 8 2.81 -16.60 4.23
N THR A 9 3.21 -16.89 5.48
CA THR A 9 2.31 -17.44 6.50
C THR A 9 1.21 -16.43 6.85
N VAL A 10 1.55 -15.15 7.04
CA VAL A 10 0.57 -14.09 7.33
C VAL A 10 -0.42 -13.95 6.18
N LEU A 11 0.04 -13.95 4.93
CA LEU A 11 -0.84 -13.89 3.77
C LEU A 11 -1.79 -15.07 3.70
N PHE A 12 -1.29 -16.29 3.92
CA PHE A 12 -2.10 -17.51 3.91
C PHE A 12 -3.17 -17.48 5.01
N LEU A 13 -2.81 -17.04 6.21
CA LEU A 13 -3.77 -16.85 7.30
C LEU A 13 -4.81 -15.76 6.98
N CYS A 14 -4.40 -14.66 6.34
CA CYS A 14 -5.31 -13.58 5.96
C CYS A 14 -6.34 -14.05 4.92
N ILE A 15 -5.92 -14.83 3.92
CA ILE A 15 -6.82 -15.40 2.91
C ILE A 15 -7.89 -16.30 3.54
N LEU A 16 -7.49 -17.11 4.53
CA LEU A 16 -8.41 -18.05 5.18
C LEU A 16 -9.32 -17.40 6.22
N ALA A 17 -8.82 -16.41 6.96
CA ALA A 17 -9.56 -15.79 8.07
C ALA A 17 -10.35 -14.54 7.66
N LEU A 18 -9.79 -13.71 6.77
CA LEU A 18 -10.37 -12.44 6.37
C LEU A 18 -9.98 -12.07 4.92
N PRO A 19 -10.68 -12.61 3.91
CA PRO A 19 -10.32 -12.38 2.50
C PRO A 19 -10.39 -10.90 2.12
N ASP A 20 -11.26 -10.10 2.73
CA ASP A 20 -11.40 -8.66 2.43
C ASP A 20 -10.13 -7.84 2.76
N ALA A 21 -9.33 -8.26 3.74
CA ALA A 21 -8.06 -7.62 4.08
C ALA A 21 -6.89 -8.09 3.20
N THR A 22 -7.07 -9.17 2.45
CA THR A 22 -6.02 -9.81 1.64
C THR A 22 -5.36 -8.86 0.65
N PRO A 23 -6.06 -7.97 -0.08
CA PRO A 23 -5.40 -7.06 -1.02
C PRO A 23 -4.39 -6.12 -0.34
N LEU A 24 -4.73 -5.59 0.84
CA LEU A 24 -3.87 -4.67 1.59
C LEU A 24 -2.71 -5.42 2.25
N VAL A 25 -3.02 -6.49 2.98
CA VAL A 25 -2.01 -7.30 3.67
C VAL A 25 -1.09 -7.99 2.67
N GLY A 26 -1.61 -8.46 1.54
CA GLY A 26 -0.84 -9.06 0.46
C GLY A 26 0.14 -8.10 -0.18
N ALA A 27 -0.29 -6.86 -0.49
CA ALA A 27 0.62 -5.84 -1.01
C ALA A 27 1.77 -5.53 -0.03
N LEU A 28 1.46 -5.46 1.26
CA LEU A 28 2.45 -5.23 2.32
C LEU A 28 3.41 -6.42 2.50
N CYS A 29 2.87 -7.64 2.60
CA CYS A 29 3.65 -8.87 2.73
C CYS A 29 4.52 -9.14 1.50
N PHE A 30 4.05 -8.78 0.31
CA PHE A 30 4.85 -8.85 -0.93
C PHE A 30 6.05 -7.92 -0.89
N GLY A 31 5.87 -6.66 -0.50
CA GLY A 31 7.00 -5.72 -0.32
C GLY A 31 8.02 -6.22 0.70
N ASN A 32 7.53 -6.81 1.81
CA ASN A 32 8.39 -7.44 2.82
C ASN A 32 9.15 -8.66 2.26
N PHE A 33 8.46 -9.53 1.53
CA PHE A 33 9.06 -10.69 0.87
C PHE A 33 10.15 -10.31 -0.13
N VAL A 34 9.90 -9.33 -1.01
CA VAL A 34 10.90 -8.84 -1.99
C VAL A 34 12.15 -8.32 -1.28
N LYS A 35 12.00 -7.65 -0.14
CA LYS A 35 13.11 -7.16 0.68
C LYS A 35 13.89 -8.28 1.35
N GLU A 36 13.20 -9.23 1.97
CA GLU A 36 13.83 -10.31 2.76
C GLU A 36 14.29 -11.51 1.90
N SER A 37 13.84 -11.61 0.64
CA SER A 37 14.18 -12.71 -0.26
C SER A 37 15.65 -12.72 -0.69
N GLY A 38 16.34 -11.58 -0.68
CA GLY A 38 17.78 -11.46 -1.00
C GLY A 38 18.21 -11.77 -2.43
N VAL A 39 17.32 -12.33 -3.27
CA VAL A 39 17.60 -12.67 -4.69
C VAL A 39 17.17 -11.60 -5.68
N VAL A 40 16.41 -10.60 -5.23
CA VAL A 40 15.80 -9.54 -6.05
C VAL A 40 16.16 -8.13 -5.54
N GLU A 41 17.44 -7.91 -5.22
CA GLU A 41 17.93 -6.65 -4.63
C GLU A 41 17.59 -5.41 -5.49
N ARG A 42 17.85 -5.46 -6.80
CA ARG A 42 17.51 -4.37 -7.73
C ARG A 42 16.02 -4.03 -7.73
N LEU A 43 15.16 -5.04 -7.58
CA LEU A 43 13.72 -4.83 -7.51
C LEU A 43 13.36 -4.19 -6.17
N SER A 44 13.91 -4.70 -5.07
CA SER A 44 13.72 -4.14 -3.72
C SER A 44 14.12 -2.67 -3.64
N GLU A 45 15.26 -2.29 -4.22
CA GLU A 45 15.71 -0.90 -4.30
C GLU A 45 14.80 -0.03 -5.18
N THR A 46 14.34 -0.57 -6.32
CA THR A 46 13.43 0.14 -7.22
C THR A 46 12.08 0.40 -6.56
N LEU A 47 11.52 -0.61 -5.86
CA LEU A 47 10.25 -0.49 -5.13
C LEU A 47 10.31 0.57 -4.02
N GLN A 48 11.39 0.56 -3.24
CA GLN A 48 11.57 1.46 -2.08
C GLN A 48 11.93 2.90 -2.46
N ASN A 49 12.44 3.14 -3.67
CA ASN A 49 12.88 4.47 -4.10
C ASN A 49 12.08 4.97 -5.31
N ALA A 50 12.47 4.56 -6.51
CA ALA A 50 11.93 5.14 -7.75
C ALA A 50 10.41 4.91 -7.89
N LEU A 51 9.95 3.69 -7.60
CA LEU A 51 8.54 3.36 -7.78
C LEU A 51 7.64 4.10 -6.79
N ILE A 52 7.97 4.10 -5.50
CA ILE A 52 7.15 4.80 -4.50
C ILE A 52 7.10 6.30 -4.77
N ASN A 53 8.19 6.91 -5.25
CA ASN A 53 8.22 8.33 -5.62
C ASN A 53 7.25 8.62 -6.77
N ILE A 54 7.27 7.79 -7.83
CA ILE A 54 6.38 7.96 -8.99
C ILE A 54 4.91 7.76 -8.59
N VAL A 55 4.60 6.69 -7.87
CA VAL A 55 3.24 6.39 -7.43
C VAL A 55 2.72 7.47 -6.47
N THR A 56 3.57 8.03 -5.61
CA THR A 56 3.18 9.12 -4.69
C THR A 56 2.82 10.39 -5.44
N ILE A 57 3.54 10.74 -6.51
CA ILE A 57 3.19 11.88 -7.36
C ILE A 57 1.81 11.66 -8.00
N PHE A 58 1.56 10.47 -8.55
CA PHE A 58 0.26 10.15 -9.15
C PHE A 58 -0.86 10.11 -8.11
N LEU A 59 -0.60 9.58 -6.92
CA LEU A 59 -1.56 9.59 -5.81
C LEU A 59 -1.88 11.03 -5.38
N GLY A 60 -0.88 11.89 -5.25
CA GLY A 60 -1.06 13.30 -4.91
C GLY A 60 -1.89 14.05 -5.94
N LEU A 61 -1.65 13.82 -7.23
CA LEU A 61 -2.46 14.40 -8.31
C LEU A 61 -3.88 13.84 -8.33
N ALA A 62 -4.05 12.53 -8.15
CA ALA A 62 -5.37 11.88 -8.14
C ALA A 62 -6.22 12.35 -6.95
N VAL A 63 -5.63 12.46 -5.76
CA VAL A 63 -6.31 12.99 -4.56
C VAL A 63 -6.58 14.48 -4.73
N GLY A 64 -5.60 15.27 -5.20
CA GLY A 64 -5.75 16.70 -5.45
C GLY A 64 -6.86 17.01 -6.47
N SER A 65 -7.02 16.18 -7.50
CA SER A 65 -8.09 16.35 -8.50
C SER A 65 -9.50 16.19 -7.92
N LYS A 66 -9.66 15.51 -6.78
CA LYS A 66 -10.95 15.34 -6.09
C LYS A 66 -11.29 16.51 -5.15
N LEU A 67 -10.37 17.47 -4.95
CA LEU A 67 -10.57 18.67 -4.12
C LEU A 67 -11.29 19.81 -4.85
N ALA A 68 -12.06 19.51 -5.91
CA ALA A 68 -12.90 20.49 -6.56
C ALA A 68 -13.91 21.07 -5.55
N ALA A 69 -14.19 22.38 -5.68
CA ALA A 69 -14.94 23.14 -4.67
C ALA A 69 -16.34 22.55 -4.37
N ASP A 70 -16.98 21.94 -5.38
CA ASP A 70 -18.27 21.26 -5.29
C ASP A 70 -18.24 19.92 -4.53
N LYS A 71 -17.05 19.30 -4.40
CA LYS A 71 -16.84 18.06 -3.64
C LYS A 71 -16.20 18.32 -2.27
N PHE A 72 -15.48 19.41 -2.12
CA PHE A 72 -14.77 19.77 -0.89
C PHE A 72 -15.57 20.69 0.03
N LEU A 73 -16.43 21.57 -0.49
CA LEU A 73 -17.25 22.50 0.29
C LEU A 73 -18.65 21.90 0.56
N VAL A 74 -18.70 20.75 1.22
CA VAL A 74 -19.94 20.10 1.64
C VAL A 74 -20.04 20.03 3.16
N PRO A 75 -21.25 19.99 3.75
CA PRO A 75 -21.41 19.88 5.20
C PRO A 75 -20.72 18.64 5.79
N GLU A 76 -20.59 17.54 5.04
CA GLU A 76 -19.90 16.33 5.51
C GLU A 76 -18.39 16.55 5.71
N THR A 77 -17.73 17.36 4.87
CA THR A 77 -16.28 17.63 5.02
C THR A 77 -15.98 18.56 6.19
N LEU A 78 -16.92 19.44 6.57
CA LEU A 78 -16.81 20.21 7.82
C LEU A 78 -16.74 19.28 9.04
N GLY A 79 -17.49 18.17 9.08
CA GLY A 79 -17.45 17.19 10.16
C GLY A 79 -16.20 16.29 10.20
N ILE A 80 -15.32 16.37 9.20
CA ILE A 80 -14.00 15.71 9.22
C ILE A 80 -12.94 16.65 9.83
N ILE A 81 -13.13 17.97 9.68
CA ILE A 81 -12.17 19.01 10.13
C ILE A 81 -12.47 19.48 11.57
N PHE A 82 -13.74 19.44 12.00
CA PHE A 82 -14.19 19.74 13.37
C PHE A 82 -14.41 18.46 14.17
#